data_AF-A0AAU5ZR15-F1
#
_entry.id   AF-A0AAU5ZR15-F1
#
_cell.length_a   1.000
_cell.length_b   1.000
_cell.length_c   1.000
_cell.angle_alpha   90.00
_cell.angle_beta   90.00
_cell.angle_gamma   90.00
#
_symmetry.space_group_name_H-M   'P 1'
#
loop_
_entity.id
_entity.type
_entity.pdbx_description
1 polymer ?
#
loop_
_entity_poly.entity_id
_entity_poly.type
_entity_poly.pdbx_seq_one_letter_code
_entity_poly.pdbx_strand_id
1 'polypeptide(L)'
;MSALGRVYRYVGPHHVIAAVQSADSGATIRTAADFADWVAARTAEELDEPFTFVVGTDGPLRLAPRRSEHVACASGDRVLSAGEISFYTEAGRWTVNEISNQSTGYCPDVASWSAVAQALDQAGLDHPDCFTHAVVFRRCPTCQEHNIVREGHFVCVFCDADLPRRWNVDSNTDDPDGP
;
A
#
# COMPACT_ATOMS: atom_id res chain seq x y z
N MET A 1 -22.88 4.52 -5.72
CA MET A 1 -22.32 3.17 -5.98
C MET A 1 -20.81 3.33 -6.05
N SER A 2 -20.11 3.13 -4.93
CA SER A 2 -18.65 3.15 -4.94
C SER A 2 -18.20 2.00 -5.81
N ALA A 3 -17.52 2.27 -6.92
CA ALA A 3 -16.81 1.24 -7.64
C ALA A 3 -15.80 0.67 -6.64
N LEU A 4 -16.05 -0.53 -6.12
CA LEU A 4 -15.09 -1.23 -5.28
C LEU A 4 -13.81 -1.32 -6.10
N GLY A 5 -12.78 -0.59 -5.65
CA GLY A 5 -11.49 -0.55 -6.31
C GLY A 5 -10.89 -1.94 -6.44
N ARG A 6 -9.86 -2.07 -7.28
CA ARG A 6 -9.11 -3.32 -7.41
C ARG A 6 -8.62 -3.80 -6.04
N VAL A 7 -8.78 -5.10 -5.78
CA VAL A 7 -8.23 -5.77 -4.60
C VAL A 7 -6.90 -6.42 -5.00
N TYR A 8 -5.88 -6.28 -4.16
CA TYR A 8 -4.52 -6.77 -4.40
C TYR A 8 -4.22 -7.94 -3.48
N ARG A 9 -3.73 -9.05 -4.06
CA ARG A 9 -3.18 -10.17 -3.29
C ARG A 9 -1.69 -9.98 -3.03
N TYR A 10 -1.17 -10.66 -2.02
CA TYR A 10 0.27 -10.74 -1.82
C TYR A 10 0.92 -11.56 -2.95
N VAL A 11 1.96 -11.00 -3.57
CA VAL A 11 2.72 -11.54 -4.69
C VAL A 11 4.23 -11.67 -4.36
N GLY A 12 4.61 -11.35 -3.13
CA GLY A 12 5.98 -11.51 -2.65
C GLY A 12 6.34 -12.96 -2.31
N PRO A 13 7.55 -13.22 -1.79
CA PRO A 13 8.02 -14.56 -1.49
C PRO A 13 7.13 -15.28 -0.45
N HIS A 14 6.76 -16.53 -0.72
CA HIS A 14 5.87 -17.33 0.13
C HIS A 14 6.36 -17.53 1.57
N HIS A 15 7.69 -17.57 1.79
CA HIS A 15 8.26 -17.76 3.13
C HIS A 15 7.97 -16.58 4.07
N VAL A 16 7.67 -15.39 3.53
CA VAL A 16 7.30 -14.22 4.33
C VAL A 16 5.90 -14.42 4.94
N ILE A 17 4.93 -14.93 4.17
CA ILE A 17 3.57 -15.25 4.70
C ILE A 17 3.64 -16.26 5.85
N ALA A 18 4.52 -17.26 5.77
CA ALA A 18 4.65 -18.27 6.83
C ALA A 18 5.10 -17.66 8.18
N ALA A 19 5.86 -16.57 8.15
CA ALA A 19 6.31 -15.85 9.34
C ALA A 19 5.26 -14.88 9.92
N VAL A 20 4.23 -14.50 9.14
CA VAL A 20 3.19 -13.54 9.54
C VAL A 20 2.35 -14.03 10.72
N GLN A 21 2.22 -15.35 10.91
CA GLN A 21 1.43 -15.92 12.01
C GLN A 21 1.93 -15.53 13.42
N SER A 22 3.15 -15.00 13.53
CA SER A 22 3.74 -14.55 14.79
C SER A 22 3.97 -13.03 14.86
N ALA A 23 3.62 -12.28 13.82
CA ALA A 23 3.83 -10.85 13.75
C ALA A 23 2.57 -10.08 14.17
N ASP A 24 2.75 -8.96 14.86
CA ASP A 24 1.64 -8.09 15.24
C ASP A 24 0.99 -7.47 14.00
N SER A 25 -0.34 -7.62 13.90
CA SER A 25 -1.13 -6.95 12.89
C SER A 25 -1.07 -5.43 13.08
N GLY A 26 -1.19 -4.67 12.00
CA GLY A 26 -1.21 -3.21 12.08
C GLY A 26 -2.34 -2.69 12.98
N ALA A 27 -2.08 -1.61 13.71
CA ALA A 27 -3.07 -0.91 14.49
C ALA A 27 -4.15 -0.34 13.57
N THR A 28 -5.41 -0.71 13.81
CA THR A 28 -6.52 -0.28 12.96
C THR A 28 -7.02 1.11 13.37
N ILE A 29 -7.04 2.04 12.43
CA ILE A 29 -7.45 3.43 12.59
C ILE A 29 -8.76 3.62 11.82
N ARG A 30 -9.88 3.74 12.54
CA ARG A 30 -11.22 3.97 11.96
C ARG A 30 -11.68 5.41 12.14
N THR A 31 -11.12 6.11 13.11
CA THR A 31 -11.55 7.44 13.52
C THR A 31 -10.37 8.32 13.89
N ALA A 32 -10.61 9.64 13.99
CA ALA A 32 -9.62 10.58 14.51
C ALA A 32 -9.21 10.28 15.96
N ALA A 33 -10.11 9.72 16.78
CA ALA A 33 -9.79 9.31 18.14
C ALA A 33 -8.83 8.12 18.15
N ASP A 34 -9.08 7.10 17.30
CA ASP A 34 -8.17 5.96 17.13
C ASP A 34 -6.77 6.44 16.72
N PHE A 35 -6.69 7.40 15.80
CA PHE A 35 -5.42 7.97 15.38
C PHE A 35 -4.73 8.76 16.50
N ALA A 36 -5.47 9.57 17.25
CA ALA A 36 -4.91 10.35 18.35
C ALA A 36 -4.37 9.44 19.47
N ASP A 37 -5.14 8.42 19.87
CA ASP A 37 -4.75 7.43 20.87
C ASP A 37 -3.56 6.61 20.41
N TRP A 38 -3.56 6.25 19.11
CA TRP A 38 -2.38 5.70 18.47
C TRP A 38 -1.26 6.74 18.72
N VAL A 39 -1.23 7.91 18.10
CA VAL A 39 -0.03 8.79 18.08
C VAL A 39 0.49 9.17 19.46
N ALA A 40 -0.38 9.33 20.45
CA ALA A 40 0.01 9.59 21.83
C ALA A 40 0.89 8.50 22.46
N ALA A 41 0.81 7.26 21.96
CA ALA A 41 1.61 6.13 22.41
C ALA A 41 2.97 6.01 21.70
N ARG A 42 3.33 6.93 20.79
CA ARG A 42 4.61 6.91 20.06
C ARG A 42 5.61 7.93 20.58
N THR A 43 6.88 7.58 20.47
CA THR A 43 8.00 8.48 20.70
C THR A 43 8.17 9.45 19.52
N ALA A 44 8.84 10.58 19.76
CA ALA A 44 9.15 11.53 18.70
C ALA A 44 10.04 10.94 17.60
N GLU A 45 10.95 10.02 17.95
CA GLU A 45 11.81 9.30 17.01
C GLU A 45 10.99 8.38 16.10
N GLU A 46 10.03 7.63 16.66
CA GLU A 46 9.13 6.79 15.85
C GLU A 46 8.25 7.61 14.91
N LEU A 47 7.85 8.82 15.30
CA LEU A 47 7.03 9.71 14.45
C LEU A 47 7.83 10.37 13.31
N ASP A 48 9.15 10.41 13.41
CA ASP A 48 10.03 10.91 12.34
C ASP A 48 10.26 9.84 11.25
N GLU A 49 10.07 8.56 11.57
CA GLU A 49 10.11 7.47 10.59
C GLU A 49 8.77 7.31 9.84
N PRO A 50 8.79 7.02 8.53
CA PRO A 50 7.56 6.65 7.83
C PRO A 50 7.04 5.29 8.31
N PHE A 51 5.73 5.16 8.44
CA PHE A 51 5.02 3.95 8.83
C PHE A 51 4.66 3.09 7.62
N THR A 52 4.62 1.78 7.83
CA THR A 52 3.95 0.85 6.93
C THR A 52 2.44 1.03 7.07
N PHE A 53 1.73 1.15 5.96
CA PHE A 53 0.27 1.12 5.97
C PHE A 53 -0.31 0.06 5.03
N VAL A 54 -1.50 -0.40 5.40
CA VAL A 54 -2.41 -1.10 4.49
C VAL A 54 -3.82 -0.56 4.65
N VAL A 55 -4.59 -0.60 3.57
CA VAL A 55 -6.05 -0.42 3.60
C VAL A 55 -6.64 -1.80 3.37
N GLY A 56 -7.25 -2.38 4.40
CA GLY A 56 -7.86 -3.69 4.30
C GLY A 56 -9.11 -3.67 3.43
N THR A 57 -9.60 -4.84 3.02
CA THR A 57 -10.89 -4.95 2.31
C THR A 57 -12.09 -4.58 3.18
N ASP A 58 -11.89 -4.50 4.50
CA ASP A 58 -12.84 -3.97 5.47
C ASP A 58 -12.94 -2.43 5.43
N GLY A 59 -11.97 -1.73 4.81
CA GLY A 59 -11.99 -0.28 4.58
C GLY A 59 -11.06 0.57 5.46
N PRO A 60 -10.92 0.29 6.78
CA PRO A 60 -10.04 1.06 7.64
C PRO A 60 -8.56 1.04 7.25
N LEU A 61 -7.86 2.11 7.63
CA LEU A 61 -6.41 2.22 7.60
C LEU A 61 -5.82 1.34 8.71
N ARG A 62 -4.74 0.62 8.41
CA ARG A 62 -3.93 -0.10 9.39
C ARG A 62 -2.50 0.41 9.32
N LEU A 63 -1.92 0.73 10.47
CA LEU A 63 -0.58 1.29 10.59
C LEU A 63 0.35 0.38 11.38
N ALA A 64 1.58 0.25 10.92
CA ALA A 64 2.65 -0.47 11.60
C ALA A 64 3.98 0.30 11.43
N PRO A 65 4.98 0.08 12.31
CA PRO A 65 6.31 0.67 12.14
C PRO A 65 6.93 0.34 10.76
N ARG A 66 7.84 1.19 10.24
CA ARG A 66 8.45 1.09 8.89
C ARG A 66 8.95 -0.29 8.50
N ARG A 67 9.52 -1.02 9.48
CA ARG A 67 10.18 -2.31 9.27
C ARG A 67 9.20 -3.48 9.38
N SER A 68 7.93 -3.21 9.60
CA SER A 68 6.89 -4.22 9.50
C SER A 68 6.59 -4.50 8.04
N GLU A 69 6.63 -5.77 7.68
CA GLU A 69 6.18 -6.26 6.38
C GLU A 69 4.71 -5.87 6.15
N HIS A 70 4.36 -5.38 4.95
CA HIS A 70 2.96 -5.04 4.61
C HIS A 70 2.02 -6.22 4.83
N VAL A 71 2.50 -7.44 4.55
CA VAL A 71 1.72 -8.67 4.71
C VAL A 71 1.45 -8.99 6.18
N ALA A 72 2.36 -8.63 7.10
CA ALA A 72 2.07 -8.70 8.54
C ALA A 72 1.06 -7.64 8.95
N CYS A 73 1.20 -6.40 8.45
CA CYS A 73 0.26 -5.31 8.69
C CYS A 73 -1.18 -5.67 8.25
N ALA A 74 -1.29 -6.41 7.14
CA ALA A 74 -2.54 -6.94 6.59
C ALA A 74 -2.98 -8.29 7.17
N SER A 75 -2.26 -8.86 8.15
CA SER A 75 -2.52 -10.21 8.68
C SER A 75 -2.54 -11.32 7.61
N GLY A 76 -1.85 -11.13 6.49
CA GLY A 76 -1.84 -12.04 5.34
C GLY A 76 -2.99 -11.84 4.35
N ASP A 77 -3.93 -10.94 4.63
CA ASP A 77 -5.13 -10.76 3.83
C ASP A 77 -4.89 -9.94 2.55
N ARG A 78 -5.91 -9.91 1.70
CA ARG A 78 -5.94 -9.02 0.54
C ARG A 78 -6.16 -7.57 0.99
N VAL A 79 -5.63 -6.63 0.21
CA VAL A 79 -5.69 -5.19 0.51
C VAL A 79 -6.31 -4.40 -0.64
N LEU A 80 -6.87 -3.24 -0.32
CA LEU A 80 -7.25 -2.22 -1.30
C LEU A 80 -6.08 -1.30 -1.64
N SER A 81 -5.09 -1.17 -0.75
CA SER A 81 -3.83 -0.47 -0.97
C SER A 81 -2.81 -0.86 0.10
N ALA A 82 -1.53 -0.65 -0.19
CA ALA A 82 -0.41 -0.85 0.73
C ALA A 82 0.75 0.06 0.35
N GLY A 83 1.52 0.52 1.33
CA GLY A 83 2.67 1.36 1.07
C GLY A 83 3.29 1.96 2.33
N GLU A 84 3.90 3.13 2.19
CA GLU A 84 4.53 3.86 3.29
C GLU A 84 3.86 5.23 3.46
N ILE A 85 3.74 5.69 4.70
CA ILE A 85 3.08 6.96 5.05
C ILE A 85 3.80 7.64 6.21
N SER A 86 4.00 8.96 6.15
CA SER A 86 4.51 9.77 7.25
C SER A 86 3.52 10.88 7.60
N PHE A 87 3.63 11.39 8.81
CA PHE A 87 2.70 12.40 9.34
C PHE A 87 3.46 13.59 9.89
N TYR A 88 2.80 14.74 9.87
CA TYR A 88 3.25 15.92 10.59
C TYR A 88 2.03 16.58 11.24
N THR A 89 2.30 17.45 12.21
CA THR A 89 1.25 18.29 12.77
C THR A 89 1.40 19.72 12.25
N GLU A 90 0.30 20.29 11.78
CA GLU A 90 0.19 21.68 11.41
C GLU A 90 -1.00 22.30 12.13
N ALA A 91 -0.77 23.40 12.86
CA ALA A 91 -1.80 24.10 13.64
C ALA A 91 -2.63 23.18 14.56
N GLY A 92 -2.02 22.10 15.09
CA GLY A 92 -2.68 21.15 15.98
C GLY A 92 -3.57 20.12 15.29
N ARG A 93 -3.56 20.05 13.95
CA ARG A 93 -4.19 19.00 13.15
C ARG A 93 -3.10 18.06 12.62
N TRP A 94 -3.45 16.79 12.45
CA TRP A 94 -2.56 15.80 11.85
C TRP A 94 -2.78 15.72 10.35
N THR A 95 -1.68 15.80 9.61
CA THR A 95 -1.66 15.82 8.16
C THR A 95 -0.68 14.76 7.66
N VAL A 96 -1.03 14.10 6.56
CA VAL A 96 -0.10 13.22 5.85
C VAL A 96 1.00 14.07 5.21
N ASN A 97 2.25 13.81 5.60
CA ASN A 97 3.43 14.48 5.02
C ASN A 97 3.79 13.86 3.67
N GLU A 98 4.18 12.59 3.69
CA GLU A 98 4.50 11.82 2.50
C GLU A 98 3.71 10.52 2.48
N ILE A 99 3.33 10.08 1.29
CA ILE A 99 2.64 8.81 1.10
C ILE A 99 2.95 8.20 -0.26
N SER A 100 3.31 6.91 -0.24
CA SER A 100 3.63 6.12 -1.43
C SER A 100 2.79 4.85 -1.46
N ASN A 101 2.59 4.29 -2.64
CA ASN A 101 2.06 2.94 -2.81
C ASN A 101 3.18 1.88 -2.87
N GLN A 102 4.36 2.18 -2.31
CA GLN A 102 5.54 1.32 -2.38
C GLN A 102 5.39 0.10 -1.47
N SER A 103 4.83 -0.98 -2.02
CA SER A 103 4.82 -2.29 -1.40
C SER A 103 5.28 -3.32 -2.42
N THR A 104 6.46 -3.90 -2.24
CA THR A 104 6.96 -4.98 -3.12
C THR A 104 6.23 -6.31 -2.91
N GLY A 105 5.53 -6.44 -1.78
CA GLY A 105 4.71 -7.60 -1.44
C GLY A 105 3.33 -7.58 -2.09
N TYR A 106 2.68 -6.42 -2.25
CA TYR A 106 1.34 -6.31 -2.86
C TYR A 106 1.32 -5.60 -4.21
N CYS A 107 2.31 -4.77 -4.49
CA CYS A 107 2.46 -4.00 -5.73
C CYS A 107 1.19 -3.26 -6.20
N PRO A 108 0.50 -2.48 -5.34
CA PRO A 108 -0.77 -1.85 -5.72
C PRO A 108 -0.63 -0.83 -6.86
N ASP A 109 -1.65 -0.70 -7.70
CA ASP A 109 -1.69 0.30 -8.78
C ASP A 109 -1.90 1.70 -8.22
N VAL A 110 -1.51 2.74 -8.96
CA VAL A 110 -1.70 4.15 -8.56
C VAL A 110 -3.18 4.50 -8.35
N ALA A 111 -4.08 3.77 -9.02
CA ALA A 111 -5.52 3.87 -8.84
C ALA A 111 -6.00 3.43 -7.45
N SER A 112 -5.17 2.75 -6.64
CA SER A 112 -5.49 2.41 -5.25
C SER A 112 -5.63 3.64 -4.35
N TRP A 113 -5.16 4.80 -4.81
CA TRP A 113 -5.24 6.06 -4.09
C TRP A 113 -6.66 6.36 -3.57
N SER A 114 -7.71 6.07 -4.35
CA SER A 114 -9.08 6.37 -3.93
C SER A 114 -9.48 5.65 -2.63
N ALA A 115 -8.99 4.43 -2.41
CA ALA A 115 -9.22 3.70 -1.18
C ALA A 115 -8.42 4.29 0.00
N VAL A 116 -7.21 4.79 -0.28
CA VAL A 116 -6.37 5.46 0.72
C VAL A 116 -7.00 6.78 1.16
N ALA A 117 -7.39 7.63 0.23
CA ALA A 117 -8.08 8.89 0.52
C ALA A 117 -9.34 8.63 1.36
N GLN A 118 -10.18 7.67 0.97
CA GLN A 118 -11.38 7.33 1.74
C GLN A 118 -11.06 6.87 3.18
N ALA A 119 -9.98 6.10 3.38
CA ALA A 119 -9.58 5.65 4.71
C ALA A 119 -9.02 6.81 5.57
N LEU A 120 -8.28 7.74 4.95
CA LEU A 120 -7.75 8.94 5.61
C LEU A 120 -8.88 9.91 5.99
N ASP A 121 -9.85 10.12 5.11
CA ASP A 121 -11.06 10.89 5.37
C ASP A 121 -11.82 10.36 6.59
N GLN A 122 -11.99 9.03 6.68
CA GLN A 122 -12.65 8.38 7.83
C GLN A 122 -11.85 8.54 9.12
N ALA A 123 -10.52 8.47 9.03
CA ALA A 123 -9.61 8.72 10.13
C ALA A 123 -9.50 10.21 10.51
N GLY A 124 -10.13 11.12 9.75
CA GLY A 124 -10.07 12.56 10.00
C GLY A 124 -8.68 13.17 9.80
N LEU A 125 -7.88 12.59 8.89
CA LEU A 125 -6.52 13.01 8.57
C LEU A 125 -6.53 13.87 7.31
N ASP A 126 -5.96 15.08 7.40
CA ASP A 126 -5.75 15.91 6.21
C ASP A 126 -4.71 15.22 5.30
N HIS A 127 -4.92 15.24 3.98
CA HIS A 127 -4.07 14.48 3.04
C HIS A 127 -3.95 15.16 1.66
N PRO A 128 -2.90 14.86 0.88
CA PRO A 128 -2.76 15.34 -0.51
C PRO A 128 -3.84 14.76 -1.43
N ASP A 129 -3.98 15.27 -2.66
CA ASP A 129 -4.98 14.75 -3.62
C ASP A 129 -4.56 13.43 -4.31
N CYS A 130 -3.31 13.00 -4.13
CA CYS A 130 -2.73 11.79 -4.71
C CYS A 130 -1.52 11.31 -3.89
N PHE A 131 -0.95 10.15 -4.25
CA PHE A 131 0.33 9.72 -3.70
C PHE A 131 1.40 10.77 -3.97
N THR A 132 2.09 11.25 -2.93
CA THR A 132 3.24 12.16 -3.11
C THR A 132 4.37 11.46 -3.84
N HIS A 133 4.50 10.14 -3.65
CA HIS A 133 5.46 9.29 -4.33
C HIS A 133 4.77 8.07 -4.94
N ALA A 134 4.26 8.21 -6.16
CA ALA A 134 3.62 7.12 -6.89
C ALA A 134 4.65 6.16 -7.52
N VAL A 135 4.47 4.87 -7.31
CA VAL A 135 5.26 3.76 -7.86
C VAL A 135 4.40 2.96 -8.84
N VAL A 136 4.86 2.83 -10.08
CA VAL A 136 4.13 2.11 -11.13
C VAL A 136 4.71 0.69 -11.26
N PHE A 137 4.08 -0.28 -10.58
CA PHE A 137 4.49 -1.68 -10.66
C PHE A 137 3.96 -2.38 -11.91
N ARG A 138 4.81 -3.16 -12.57
CA ARG A 138 4.43 -4.02 -13.71
C ARG A 138 5.10 -5.37 -13.59
N ARG A 139 4.46 -6.40 -14.15
CA ARG A 139 5.05 -7.72 -14.28
C ARG A 139 5.44 -7.95 -15.73
N CYS A 140 6.69 -8.27 -16.00
CA CYS A 140 7.15 -8.50 -17.36
C CYS A 140 6.50 -9.78 -17.93
N PRO A 141 5.83 -9.74 -19.09
CA PRO A 141 5.24 -10.94 -19.68
C PRO A 141 6.30 -11.92 -20.22
N THR A 142 7.54 -11.48 -20.42
CA THR A 142 8.63 -12.30 -20.94
C THR A 142 9.39 -13.01 -19.82
N CYS A 143 10.00 -12.26 -18.89
CA CYS A 143 10.80 -12.86 -17.81
C CYS A 143 10.05 -13.02 -16.47
N GLN A 144 8.79 -12.59 -16.39
CA GLN A 144 7.94 -12.69 -15.20
C GLN A 144 8.37 -11.83 -14.00
N GLU A 145 9.48 -11.08 -14.10
CA GLU A 145 9.98 -10.20 -13.04
C GLU A 145 9.04 -9.01 -12.76
N HIS A 146 8.94 -8.64 -11.49
CA HIS A 146 8.29 -7.41 -11.06
C HIS A 146 9.21 -6.21 -11.30
N ASN A 147 8.68 -5.20 -11.96
CA ASN A 147 9.38 -4.01 -12.39
C ASN A 147 8.71 -2.76 -11.82
N ILE A 148 9.52 -1.71 -11.65
CA ILE A 148 9.05 -0.36 -11.39
C ILE A 148 9.30 0.46 -12.65
N VAL A 149 8.24 0.97 -13.25
CA VAL A 149 8.32 1.89 -14.39
C VAL A 149 8.80 3.25 -13.89
N ARG A 150 9.90 3.76 -14.46
CA ARG A 150 10.45 5.08 -14.15
C ARG A 150 10.17 6.01 -15.31
N GLU A 151 9.77 7.25 -15.00
CA GLU A 151 9.59 8.33 -15.99
C GLU A 151 8.67 7.97 -17.17
N GLY A 152 7.73 7.03 -16.95
CA GLY A 152 6.81 6.56 -18.00
C GLY A 152 7.45 5.64 -19.05
N HIS A 153 8.68 5.16 -18.82
CA HIS A 153 9.37 4.23 -19.72
C HIS A 153 9.00 2.78 -19.41
N PHE A 154 8.08 2.22 -20.20
CA PHE A 154 7.53 0.87 -20.00
C PHE A 154 8.43 -0.21 -20.62
N VAL A 155 9.64 -0.38 -20.08
CA VAL A 155 10.60 -1.41 -20.50
C VAL A 155 11.11 -2.18 -19.28
N CYS A 156 11.23 -3.50 -19.42
CA CYS A 156 11.71 -4.37 -18.37
C CYS A 156 13.21 -4.18 -18.16
N VAL A 157 13.64 -3.86 -16.94
CA VAL A 157 15.07 -3.64 -16.63
C VAL A 157 15.91 -4.92 -16.64
N PHE A 158 15.26 -6.10 -16.70
CA PHE A 158 15.93 -7.40 -16.64
C PHE A 158 16.14 -8.04 -18.01
N CYS A 159 15.30 -7.73 -19.00
CA CYS A 159 15.32 -8.40 -20.31
C CYS A 159 14.98 -7.49 -21.50
N ASP A 160 14.85 -6.18 -21.27
CA ASP A 160 14.55 -5.16 -22.28
C ASP A 160 13.22 -5.32 -23.05
N ALA A 161 12.36 -6.24 -22.63
CA ALA A 161 11.03 -6.42 -23.22
C ALA A 161 10.06 -5.29 -22.81
N ASP A 162 9.13 -4.95 -23.70
CA ASP A 162 8.07 -3.98 -23.42
C ASP A 162 7.18 -4.42 -22.23
N LEU A 163 6.89 -3.48 -21.34
CA LEU A 163 5.99 -3.68 -20.20
C LEU A 163 4.56 -3.24 -20.53
N PRO A 164 3.54 -3.93 -19.99
CA PRO A 164 2.15 -3.52 -20.18
C PRO A 164 1.85 -2.12 -19.63
N ARG A 165 1.06 -1.33 -20.37
CA ARG A 165 0.61 0.00 -19.90
C ARG A 165 -0.36 -0.09 -18.73
N ARG A 166 -1.20 -1.13 -18.71
CA ARG A 166 -2.13 -1.43 -17.61
C ARG A 166 -1.42 -2.28 -16.56
N TRP A 167 -1.83 -2.10 -15.31
CA TRP A 167 -1.33 -2.92 -14.21
C TRP A 167 -1.69 -4.41 -14.41
N ASN A 168 -0.72 -5.30 -14.18
CA ASN A 168 -0.80 -6.74 -14.49
C ASN A 168 -0.05 -7.64 -13.48
N VAL A 169 0.19 -7.15 -12.26
CA VAL A 169 1.09 -7.84 -11.32
C VAL A 169 0.45 -9.09 -10.73
N ASP A 170 -0.82 -8.99 -10.33
CA ASP A 170 -1.56 -10.11 -9.72
C ASP A 170 -2.59 -10.76 -10.63
N SER A 171 -2.61 -10.41 -11.91
CA SER A 171 -3.44 -11.10 -12.89
C SER A 171 -3.01 -12.56 -12.95
N ASN A 172 -3.84 -13.44 -12.39
CA ASN A 172 -3.76 -14.86 -12.67
C ASN A 172 -3.84 -15.03 -14.19
N THR A 173 -2.81 -15.63 -14.77
CA THR A 173 -2.90 -16.27 -16.09
C THR A 173 -3.76 -17.54 -16.06
N ASP A 174 -4.40 -17.85 -14.92
CA ASP A 174 -5.43 -18.89 -14.79
C ASP A 174 -6.86 -18.31 -14.88
N ASP A 175 -7.07 -17.31 -15.73
CA ASP A 175 -8.40 -16.99 -16.24
C ASP A 175 -8.49 -17.58 -17.65
N PRO A 176 -9.05 -18.79 -17.82
CA PRO A 176 -9.17 -19.42 -19.14
C PRO A 176 -10.18 -18.69 -20.03
N ASP A 177 -10.96 -17.75 -19.46
CA ASP A 177 -11.97 -16.95 -20.14
C ASP A 177 -11.62 -15.44 -20.06
N GLY A 178 -10.49 -15.07 -20.63
CA GLY A 178 -10.29 -13.70 -21.12
C GLY A 178 -11.04 -13.48 -22.45
N PRO A 179 -11.45 -12.24 -22.77
CA PRO A 179 -12.58 -11.90 -23.66
C PRO A 179 -12.57 -12.53 -25.05
#